data_AF-A0A2G5QQ08-F1
#
_entry.id   AF-A0A2G5QQ08-F1
#
_cell.length_a   1.000
_cell.length_b   1.000
_cell.length_c   1.000
_cell.angle_alpha   90.00
_cell.angle_beta   90.00
_cell.angle_gamma   90.00
#
_symmetry.space_group_name_H-M   'P 1'
#
loop_
_entity.id
_entity.type
_entity.pdbx_description
1 polymer ?
#
loop_
_entity_poly.entity_id
_entity_poly.type
_entity_poly.pdbx_seq_one_letter_code
_entity_poly.pdbx_strand_id
1 'polypeptide(L)' 'MTRSLVWGTTLIILLGAAVLAGGASKHAPPAPTAARPQDGELARCQGLGQAAGDDARCRAAWASARSRFFGGAAS' A
#
# COMPACT_ATOMS: atom_id res chain seq x y z
N MET A 1 -21.11 -29.05 3.34
CA MET A 1 -19.80 -28.64 2.77
C MET A 1 -19.91 -27.37 1.90
N THR A 2 -20.88 -27.26 0.99
CA THR A 2 -21.11 -26.06 0.15
C THR A 2 -21.38 -24.78 0.96
N ARG A 3 -22.12 -24.88 2.07
CA ARG A 3 -22.48 -23.73 2.92
C ARG A 3 -21.27 -23.08 3.63
N SER A 4 -20.23 -23.86 3.97
CA SER A 4 -18.97 -23.33 4.49
C SER A 4 -18.12 -22.69 3.40
N LEU A 5 -18.15 -23.23 2.18
CA LEU A 5 -17.47 -22.62 1.04
C LEU A 5 -18.07 -21.24 0.73
N VAL A 6 -19.41 -21.12 0.67
CA VAL A 6 -20.11 -19.86 0.39
C VAL A 6 -19.81 -18.80 1.44
N TRP A 7 -19.73 -19.17 2.72
CA TRP A 7 -19.34 -18.24 3.77
C TRP A 7 -17.89 -17.76 3.63
N GLY A 8 -16.98 -18.68 3.26
CA GLY A 8 -15.58 -18.34 3.00
C GLY A 8 -15.42 -17.36 1.84
N THR A 9 -16.06 -17.61 0.69
CA THR A 9 -16.02 -16.68 -0.45
C THR A 9 -16.66 -15.35 -0.14
N THR A 10 -17.80 -15.33 0.57
CA THR A 10 -18.45 -14.07 0.97
C THR A 10 -17.53 -13.23 1.86
N LEU A 11 -16.87 -13.86 2.84
CA LEU A 11 -15.91 -13.18 3.71
C LEU A 11 -14.74 -12.60 2.91
N ILE A 12 -14.17 -13.37 1.97
CA ILE A 12 -13.05 -12.94 1.12
C ILE A 12 -13.47 -11.75 0.23
N ILE A 13 -14.67 -11.80 -0.35
CA ILE A 13 -15.20 -10.70 -1.19
C ILE A 13 -15.40 -9.43 -0.35
N LEU A 14 -15.95 -9.56 0.86
CA LEU A 14 -16.14 -8.42 1.77
C LEU A 14 -14.80 -7.82 2.22
N LEU A 15 -13.81 -8.64 2.54
CA LEU A 15 -12.45 -8.20 2.87
C LEU A 15 -11.80 -7.47 1.68
N GLY A 16 -11.90 -8.03 0.48
CA GLY A 16 -11.40 -7.39 -0.74
C GLY A 16 -12.04 -6.02 -0.97
N ALA A 17 -13.37 -5.95 -0.93
CA ALA A 17 -14.10 -4.70 -1.12
C ALA A 17 -13.73 -3.62 -0.07
N ALA A 18 -13.58 -4.01 1.20
CA ALA A 18 -13.18 -3.10 2.26
C ALA A 18 -11.75 -2.56 2.07
N VAL A 19 -10.81 -3.37 1.57
CA VAL A 19 -9.45 -2.94 1.25
C VAL A 19 -9.44 -1.95 0.08
N LEU A 20 -10.22 -2.20 -0.99
CA LEU A 20 -10.34 -1.26 -2.11
C LEU A 20 -10.95 0.07 -1.67
N ALA A 21 -12.03 0.03 -0.86
CA ALA A 21 -12.67 1.24 -0.34
C ALA A 21 -11.78 2.01 0.64
N GLY A 22 -11.10 1.31 1.55
CA GLY A 22 -10.18 1.90 2.52
C GLY A 22 -8.91 2.46 1.91
N GLY A 23 -8.42 1.87 0.81
CA GLY A 23 -7.30 2.41 0.03
C GLY A 23 -7.60 3.80 -0.55
N ALA A 24 -8.85 4.04 -0.96
CA ALA A 24 -9.30 5.36 -1.39
C ALA A 24 -9.42 6.38 -0.23
N SER A 25 -9.67 5.92 0.99
CA SER A 25 -9.85 6.77 2.18
C SER A 25 -8.55 7.11 2.94
N LYS A 26 -7.40 6.51 2.60
CA LYS A 26 -6.15 6.66 3.35
C LYS A 26 -5.28 7.87 2.97
N HIS A 27 -5.85 8.91 2.37
CA HIS A 27 -5.14 10.20 2.22
C HIS A 27 -5.41 11.14 3.40
N ALA A 28 -5.10 10.68 4.62
CA ALA A 28 -4.90 11.61 5.73
C ALA A 28 -3.44 12.06 5.67
N PRO A 29 -3.13 13.35 5.47
CA PRO A 29 -1.75 13.81 5.42
C PRO A 29 -1.06 13.46 6.75
N PRO A 30 0.11 12.80 6.72
CA PRO A 30 0.83 12.50 7.94
C PRO A 30 1.21 13.80 8.66
N ALA A 31 1.10 13.81 9.98
CA ALA A 31 1.64 14.88 10.83
C ALA A 31 3.11 15.15 10.45
N PRO A 32 3.60 16.40 10.52
CA PRO A 32 4.91 16.79 10.01
C PRO A 32 6.03 16.17 10.85
N THR A 33 6.31 14.91 10.57
CA THR A 33 7.59 14.27 10.84
C THR A 33 8.49 14.74 9.72
N ALA A 34 9.70 15.22 10.00
CA ALA A 34 10.62 15.73 8.98
C ALA A 34 10.75 14.73 7.83
N ALA A 35 9.98 14.94 6.76
CA ALA A 35 9.88 14.01 5.66
C ALA A 35 11.23 14.00 4.97
N ARG A 36 11.87 12.83 4.88
CA ARG A 36 13.11 12.75 4.12
C ARG A 36 12.75 13.00 2.65
N PRO A 37 13.65 13.58 1.84
CA PRO A 37 13.38 13.84 0.42
C PRO A 37 12.88 12.59 -0.35
N GLN A 38 13.30 11.39 0.07
CA GLN A 38 12.85 10.12 -0.52
C GLN A 38 11.40 9.74 -0.17
N ASP A 39 10.85 10.27 0.92
CA ASP A 39 9.45 10.10 1.30
C ASP A 39 8.55 10.97 0.39
N GLY A 40 9.08 12.07 -0.16
CA GLY A 40 8.40 12.89 -1.18
C GLY A 40 8.19 12.15 -2.51
N GLU A 41 9.16 11.33 -2.94
CA GLU A 41 8.99 10.51 -4.14
C GLU A 41 7.95 9.40 -3.91
N LEU A 42 7.96 8.77 -2.74
CA LEU A 42 6.93 7.80 -2.36
C LEU A 42 5.53 8.42 -2.33
N ALA A 43 5.40 9.66 -1.83
CA ALA A 43 4.14 10.38 -1.84
C ALA A 43 3.67 10.68 -3.27
N ARG A 44 4.58 11.10 -4.17
CA ARG A 44 4.30 11.27 -5.60
C ARG A 44 3.79 9.97 -6.21
N CYS A 45 4.48 8.86 -5.97
CA CYS A 45 4.12 7.56 -6.52
C CYS A 45 2.79 7.02 -5.97
N GLN A 46 2.45 7.32 -4.71
CA GLN A 46 1.13 7.02 -4.16
C GLN A 46 0.01 7.79 -4.87
N GLY A 47 0.24 9.08 -5.19
CA GLY A 47 -0.72 9.89 -5.95
C GLY A 47 -0.97 9.40 -7.38
N LEU A 48 0.00 8.72 -8.00
CA LEU A 48 -0.12 8.14 -9.34
C LEU A 48 -0.92 6.82 -9.37
N GLY A 49 -1.07 6.13 -8.23
CA GLY A 49 -1.82 4.88 -8.16
C GLY A 49 -1.30 3.80 -9.13
N GLN A 50 -2.18 3.23 -9.97
CA GLN A 50 -1.80 2.20 -10.93
C GLN A 50 -0.74 2.68 -11.95
N ALA A 51 -0.75 3.97 -12.33
CA ALA A 51 0.21 4.52 -13.28
C ALA A 51 1.65 4.52 -12.74
N ALA A 52 1.85 4.40 -11.42
CA ALA A 52 3.17 4.25 -10.81
C ALA A 52 3.85 2.91 -11.14
N GLY A 53 3.08 1.90 -11.58
CA GLY A 53 3.62 0.57 -11.93
C GLY A 53 4.58 0.60 -13.12
N ASP A 54 4.32 1.49 -14.07
CA ASP A 54 5.13 1.66 -15.28
C ASP A 54 6.30 2.65 -15.08
N ASP A 55 6.26 3.47 -14.02
CA ASP A 55 7.31 4.44 -13.69
C ASP A 55 8.49 3.73 -12.97
N ALA A 56 9.64 3.67 -13.65
CA ALA A 56 10.86 3.06 -13.11
C ALA A 56 11.37 3.74 -11.83
N ARG A 57 11.17 5.05 -11.68
CA ARG A 57 11.54 5.83 -10.50
C ARG A 57 10.64 5.46 -9.32
N CYS A 58 9.36 5.21 -9.58
CA CYS A 58 8.44 4.72 -8.56
C CYS A 58 8.75 3.30 -8.10
N ARG A 59 9.08 2.39 -9.02
CA ARG A 59 9.51 1.03 -8.65
C ARG A 59 10.75 1.05 -7.76
N ALA A 60 11.75 1.88 -8.10
CA ALA A 60 12.96 2.04 -7.29
C ALA A 60 12.68 2.63 -5.90
N ALA A 61 11.82 3.66 -5.82
CA ALA A 61 11.42 4.27 -4.56
C ALA A 61 10.71 3.27 -3.63
N TRP A 62 9.79 2.47 -4.16
CA TRP A 62 9.10 1.41 -3.41
C TRP A 62 10.03 0.30 -2.95
N ALA A 63 10.97 -0.14 -3.80
CA ALA A 63 11.97 -1.14 -3.42
C ALA A 63 12.84 -0.65 -2.25
N SER A 64 13.29 0.61 -2.28
CA SER A 64 14.07 1.19 -1.18
C SER A 64 13.25 1.41 0.09
N ALA A 65 11.97 1.76 -0.01
CA ALA A 65 11.09 1.87 1.15
C ALA A 65 10.89 0.51 1.82
N ARG A 66 10.65 -0.52 1.01
CA ARG A 66 10.43 -1.90 1.44
C ARG A 66 11.66 -2.46 2.15
N SER A 67 12.85 -2.29 1.58
CA SER A 67 14.10 -2.79 2.19
C SER A 67 14.37 -2.16 3.57
N ARG A 68 14.03 -0.89 3.77
CA ARG A 68 14.15 -0.22 5.08
C ARG A 68 13.14 -0.74 6.09
N PHE A 69 11.90 -0.95 5.67
CA PHE A 69 10.84 -1.44 6.55
C PHE A 69 11.11 -2.87 7.03
N PHE A 70 11.56 -3.74 6.12
CA PHE A 70 11.86 -5.15 6.45
C PHE A 70 13.29 -5.38 6.96
N GLY A 71 14.22 -4.45 6.73
CA GLY A 71 15.61 -4.54 7.16
C GLY A 71 15.90 -4.03 8.58
N GLY A 72 14.92 -3.44 9.26
CA GLY A 72 15.08 -2.86 10.60
C GLY A 72 14.70 -3.76 11.78
N ALA A 73 14.17 -4.97 11.54
CA ALA A 73 13.67 -5.87 12.60
C ALA A 73 13.94 -7.35 12.28
N ALA A 74 15.15 -7.65 11.82
CA ALA A 74 15.68 -9.01 11.77
C ALA A 74 17.05 -9.03 12.45
N SER A 75 17.03 -8.84 13.77
CA SER A 75 18.16 -9.04 14.68
C SER A 75 17.65 -9.61 15.97
#